data_AF-A0A672K5R3-F1
#
_entry.id   AF-A0A672K5R3-F1
#
_cell.length_a   1.000
_cell.length_b   1.000
_cell.length_c   1.000
_cell.angle_alpha   90.00
_cell.angle_beta   90.00
_cell.angle_gamma   90.00
#
_symmetry.space_group_name_H-M   'P 1'
#
loop_
_entity.id
_entity.type
_entity.pdbx_description
1 polymer ?
#
loop_
_entity_poly.entity_id
_entity_poly.type
_entity_poly.pdbx_seq_one_letter_code
_entity_poly.pdbx_strand_id
1 'polypeptide(L)'
;MRNTLQAAAEARGRAGRQSAAASSFTGMTLQEAQQILNISTLTPEEIQKNYEHLFKVNDKTAGGSFYIQSKVSSESIRMVVFVASREKFFFF
;
A
#
# COMPACT_ATOMS: atom_id res chain seq x y z
N MET A 1 -19.46 17.14 -33.03
CA MET A 1 -19.02 16.86 -31.64
C MET A 1 -19.08 15.35 -31.37
N ARG A 2 -18.00 14.59 -31.62
CA ARG A 2 -17.91 13.15 -31.29
C ARG A 2 -16.50 12.76 -30.81
N ASN A 3 -15.93 13.51 -29.86
CA ASN A 3 -14.55 13.23 -29.39
C ASN A 3 -14.40 13.17 -27.85
N THR A 4 -15.47 13.37 -27.09
CA THR A 4 -15.39 13.43 -25.62
C THR A 4 -15.45 12.05 -24.95
N LEU A 5 -16.18 11.09 -25.55
CA LEU A 5 -16.34 9.75 -24.99
C LEU A 5 -15.08 8.87 -25.13
N GLN A 6 -14.36 9.00 -26.25
CA GLN A 6 -13.10 8.27 -26.48
C GLN A 6 -11.98 8.78 -25.57
N ALA A 7 -11.82 10.09 -25.46
CA ALA A 7 -10.82 10.70 -24.57
C ALA A 7 -11.05 10.32 -23.09
N ALA A 8 -12.31 10.26 -22.64
CA ALA A 8 -12.65 9.81 -21.28
C ALA A 8 -12.36 8.32 -21.05
N ALA A 9 -12.59 7.47 -22.05
CA ALA A 9 -12.29 6.03 -21.98
C ALA A 9 -10.77 5.76 -21.95
N GLU A 10 -10.00 6.49 -22.75
CA GLU A 10 -8.53 6.41 -22.78
C GLU A 10 -7.90 6.93 -21.49
N ALA A 11 -8.41 8.04 -20.95
CA ALA A 11 -7.98 8.58 -19.65
C ALA A 11 -8.25 7.58 -18.52
N ARG A 12 -9.44 6.93 -18.52
CA ARG A 12 -9.79 5.91 -17.53
C ARG A 12 -8.94 4.64 -17.67
N GLY A 13 -8.61 4.23 -18.90
CA GLY A 13 -7.71 3.10 -19.16
C GLY A 13 -6.26 3.36 -18.77
N ARG A 14 -5.76 4.60 -18.94
CA ARG A 14 -4.42 5.01 -18.49
C ARG A 14 -4.32 5.14 -16.98
N ALA A 15 -5.33 5.75 -16.33
CA ALA A 15 -5.40 5.82 -14.88
C ALA A 15 -5.47 4.42 -14.25
N GLY A 16 -6.33 3.54 -14.77
CA GLY A 16 -6.42 2.15 -14.31
C GLY A 16 -5.12 1.36 -14.49
N ARG A 17 -4.40 1.56 -15.60
CA ARG A 17 -3.08 0.95 -15.83
C ARG A 17 -1.98 1.53 -14.95
N GLN A 18 -1.99 2.83 -14.66
CA GLN A 18 -1.04 3.44 -13.72
C GLN A 18 -1.31 3.01 -12.28
N SER A 19 -2.59 2.92 -11.87
CA SER A 19 -2.98 2.37 -10.56
C SER A 19 -2.58 0.90 -10.44
N ALA A 20 -2.78 0.10 -11.48
CA ALA A 20 -2.30 -1.28 -11.53
C ALA A 20 -0.76 -1.36 -11.50
N ALA A 21 -0.04 -0.54 -12.29
CA ALA A 21 1.42 -0.53 -12.31
C ALA A 21 2.05 -0.06 -10.99
N ALA A 22 1.46 0.92 -10.30
CA ALA A 22 1.84 1.30 -8.94
C ALA A 22 1.55 0.19 -7.92
N SER A 23 0.51 -0.62 -8.17
CA SER A 23 0.20 -1.81 -7.38
C SER A 23 1.15 -2.98 -7.67
N SER A 24 1.77 -3.01 -8.85
CA SER A 24 2.59 -4.14 -9.36
C SER A 24 4.08 -4.02 -9.11
N PHE A 25 4.59 -2.94 -8.49
CA PHE A 25 6.04 -2.69 -8.37
C PHE A 25 6.79 -3.77 -7.55
N THR A 26 6.09 -4.65 -6.82
CA THR A 26 6.67 -5.75 -6.04
C THR A 26 5.88 -7.06 -6.08
N GLY A 27 4.88 -7.20 -6.96
CA GLY A 27 4.06 -8.42 -7.06
C GLY A 27 3.08 -8.68 -5.90
N MET A 28 2.88 -7.70 -5.01
CA MET A 28 1.94 -7.79 -3.87
C MET A 28 0.92 -6.66 -3.94
N THR A 29 -0.37 -6.96 -3.76
CA THR A 29 -1.52 -6.05 -3.84
C THR A 29 -1.70 -5.22 -2.57
N LEU A 30 -2.39 -4.07 -2.65
CA LEU A 30 -2.63 -3.20 -1.49
C LEU A 30 -3.41 -3.95 -0.41
N GLN A 31 -4.37 -4.77 -0.85
CA GLN A 31 -5.20 -5.60 -0.01
C GLN A 31 -4.37 -6.61 0.79
N GLU A 32 -3.39 -7.28 0.18
CA GLU A 32 -2.50 -8.20 0.88
C GLU A 32 -1.68 -7.47 1.97
N ALA A 33 -1.17 -6.27 1.68
CA ALA A 33 -0.45 -5.50 2.69
C ALA A 33 -1.37 -5.04 3.85
N GLN A 34 -2.64 -4.73 3.58
CA GLN A 34 -3.62 -4.44 4.64
C GLN A 34 -3.87 -5.66 5.53
N GLN A 35 -3.97 -6.85 4.92
CA GLN A 35 -4.16 -8.10 5.65
C GLN A 35 -2.95 -8.45 6.51
N ILE A 36 -1.73 -8.31 5.98
CA ILE A 36 -0.50 -8.57 6.72
C ILE A 36 -0.37 -7.62 7.92
N LEU A 37 -0.71 -6.35 7.73
CA LEU A 37 -0.68 -5.35 8.81
C LEU A 37 -1.94 -5.38 9.69
N ASN A 38 -2.93 -6.21 9.36
CA ASN A 38 -4.22 -6.28 10.05
C ASN A 38 -4.89 -4.91 10.22
N ILE A 39 -4.91 -4.10 9.16
CA ILE A 39 -5.50 -2.75 9.16
C ILE A 39 -6.68 -2.65 8.21
N SER A 40 -7.73 -1.95 8.64
CA SER A 40 -8.92 -1.70 7.82
C SER A 40 -8.89 -0.30 7.20
N THR A 41 -8.37 0.69 7.93
CA THR A 41 -8.24 2.07 7.46
C THR A 41 -6.78 2.37 7.12
N LEU A 42 -6.57 3.14 6.05
CA LEU A 42 -5.24 3.58 5.63
C LEU A 42 -4.88 4.92 6.28
N THR A 43 -4.85 4.95 7.61
CA THR A 43 -4.37 6.11 8.38
C THR A 43 -2.93 5.90 8.85
N PRO A 44 -2.08 6.93 8.88
CA PRO A 44 -0.71 6.82 9.39
C PRO A 44 -0.64 6.23 10.81
N GLU A 45 -1.59 6.60 11.67
CA GLU A 45 -1.66 6.18 13.06
C GLU A 45 -1.95 4.68 13.21
N GLU A 46 -2.92 4.14 12.45
CA GLU A 46 -3.23 2.70 12.46
C GLU A 46 -2.07 1.88 11.88
N ILE A 47 -1.45 2.36 10.79
CA ILE A 47 -0.29 1.69 10.18
C ILE A 47 0.84 1.59 11.20
N GLN A 48 1.19 2.69 11.86
CA GLN A 48 2.29 2.72 12.83
C GLN A 48 2.03 1.82 14.03
N LYS A 49 0.83 1.91 14.62
CA LYS A 49 0.45 1.11 15.79
C LYS A 49 0.54 -0.39 15.50
N ASN A 50 -0.02 -0.83 14.37
CA ASN A 50 -0.01 -2.25 14.03
C ASN A 50 1.38 -2.74 13.60
N TYR A 51 2.15 -1.90 12.90
CA TYR A 51 3.55 -2.18 12.60
C TYR A 51 4.35 -2.45 13.88
N GLU A 52 4.30 -1.55 14.87
CA GLU A 52 5.04 -1.70 16.13
C GLU A 52 4.67 -2.99 16.87
N HIS A 53 3.37 -3.30 16.92
CA HIS A 53 2.88 -4.52 17.53
C HIS A 53 3.44 -5.76 16.82
N LEU A 54 3.24 -5.85 15.50
CA LEU A 54 3.66 -6.99 14.68
C LEU A 54 5.18 -7.14 14.65
N PHE A 55 5.92 -6.03 14.64
CA PHE A 55 7.37 -6.05 14.70
C PHE A 55 7.87 -6.60 16.04
N LYS A 56 7.27 -6.16 17.15
CA LYS A 56 7.64 -6.58 18.50
C LYS A 56 7.36 -8.07 18.74
N VAL A 57 6.18 -8.56 18.33
CA VAL A 57 5.83 -9.98 18.54
C VAL A 57 6.62 -10.94 17.62
N ASN A 58 7.19 -10.42 16.53
CA ASN A 58 8.05 -11.19 15.63
C ASN A 58 9.54 -10.95 15.85
N ASP A 59 9.91 -10.29 16.95
CA ASP A 59 11.32 -10.07 17.28
C ASP A 59 12.05 -11.41 17.48
N LYS A 60 13.25 -11.52 16.90
CA LYS A 60 14.09 -12.73 16.99
C LYS A 60 14.37 -13.15 18.43
N THR A 61 14.57 -12.18 19.33
CA THR A 61 14.90 -12.44 20.73
C THR A 61 13.71 -13.01 21.51
N ALA A 62 12.49 -12.82 21.01
CA ALA A 62 11.25 -13.36 21.57
C ALA A 62 10.83 -14.69 20.92
N GLY A 63 11.69 -15.31 20.10
CA GLY A 63 11.37 -16.54 19.35
C GLY A 63 10.66 -16.30 18.01
N GLY A 64 10.63 -15.05 17.54
CA GLY A 64 10.09 -14.68 16.23
C GLY A 64 11.02 -15.01 15.06
N SER A 65 10.50 -14.82 13.83
CA SER A 65 11.23 -15.11 12.59
C SER A 65 11.67 -13.83 11.89
N PHE A 66 12.96 -13.77 11.51
CA PHE A 66 13.49 -12.69 10.68
C PHE A 66 12.69 -12.46 9.41
N TYR A 67 12.23 -13.56 8.79
CA TYR A 67 11.52 -13.49 7.53
C TYR A 67 10.17 -12.77 7.71
N ILE A 68 9.45 -13.09 8.78
CA ILE A 68 8.17 -12.47 9.09
C ILE A 68 8.36 -11.00 9.47
N GLN A 69 9.38 -10.69 10.28
CA GLN A 69 9.72 -9.31 10.63
C GLN A 69 10.07 -8.48 9.38
N SER A 70 10.87 -9.03 8.47
CA SER A 70 11.27 -8.36 7.22
C SER A 70 10.09 -8.12 6.28
N LYS A 71 9.13 -9.05 6.25
CA LYS A 71 7.86 -8.86 5.56
C LYS A 71 7.13 -7.65 6.15
N VAL A 72 6.75 -7.71 7.42
CA VAL A 72 6.01 -6.65 8.11
C VAL A 72 6.61 -5.25 7.89
N SER A 73 7.95 -5.12 7.95
CA SER A 73 8.63 -3.85 7.66
C SER A 73 8.50 -3.40 6.20
N SER A 74 8.64 -4.31 5.24
CA SER A 74 8.49 -4.01 3.81
C SER A 74 7.07 -3.56 3.47
N GLU A 75 6.07 -4.23 4.03
CA GLU A 75 4.66 -3.86 3.82
C GLU A 75 4.30 -2.53 4.48
N SER A 76 4.85 -2.22 5.66
CA SER A 76 4.64 -0.94 6.35
C SER A 76 5.20 0.24 5.54
N ILE A 77 6.43 0.11 5.03
CA ILE A 77 7.05 1.14 4.17
C ILE A 77 6.18 1.40 2.94
N ARG A 78 5.66 0.33 2.32
CA ARG A 78 4.78 0.46 1.16
C ARG A 78 3.49 1.21 1.48
N MET A 79 2.86 0.93 2.62
CA MET A 79 1.64 1.64 3.03
C MET A 79 1.91 3.13 3.27
N VAL A 80 3.02 3.46 3.92
CA VAL A 80 3.43 4.86 4.13
C VAL A 80 3.65 5.56 2.79
N VAL A 81 4.33 4.93 1.84
CA VAL A 81 4.53 5.49 0.48
C VAL A 81 3.20 5.66 -0.25
N PHE A 82 2.30 4.68 -0.17
CA PHE A 82 0.98 4.75 -0.81
C PHE A 82 0.10 5.88 -0.24
N VAL A 83 0.04 6.02 1.09
CA VAL A 83 -0.69 7.11 1.76
C VAL A 83 -0.10 8.47 1.37
N ALA A 84 1.22 8.61 1.41
CA ALA A 84 1.90 9.85 1.00
C ALA A 84 1.69 10.20 -0.48
N SER A 85 1.63 9.20 -1.37
CA SER A 85 1.28 9.42 -2.78
C SER A 85 -0.17 9.87 -2.96
N ARG A 86 -1.13 9.35 -2.18
CA ARG A 86 -2.54 9.78 -2.24
C ARG A 86 -2.73 11.22 -1.78
N GLU A 87 -2.06 11.64 -0.72
CA GLU A 87 -2.16 13.03 -0.22
C GLU A 87 -1.58 14.03 -1.22
N LYS A 88 -0.48 13.68 -1.91
CA LYS A 88 0.09 14.52 -2.97
C LYS A 88 -0.80 14.62 -4.22
N PHE A 89 -1.63 13.61 -4.48
CA PHE A 89 -2.59 13.61 -5.60
C PHE A 89 -3.86 14.44 -5.32
N PHE A 90 -4.12 14.83 -4.06
CA PHE A 90 -5.26 15.68 -3.69
C PHE A 90 -4.98 17.19 -3.78
N PHE A 91 -3.75 17.59 -4.16
CA PHE A 91 -3.32 18.99 -4.24
C PHE A 91 -3.24 19.56 -5.66
N PHE A 92 -3.88 18.93 -6.66
CA PHE A 92 -3.99 19.44 -8.03
C PHE A 92 -5.42 19.34 -8.57
#